data_AF-A0A796C7T2-F1
#
_entry.id   AF-A0A796C7T2-F1
#
_cell.length_a   1.000
_cell.length_b   1.000
_cell.length_c   1.000
_cell.angle_alpha   90.00
_cell.angle_beta   90.00
_cell.angle_gamma   90.00
#
_symmetry.space_group_name_H-M   'P 1'
#
loop_
_entity.id
_entity.type
_entity.pdbx_description
1 polymer ?
#
loop_
_entity_poly.entity_id
_entity_poly.type
_entity_poly.pdbx_seq_one_letter_code
_entity_poly.pdbx_strand_id
1 'polypeptide(L)' 'ERSQHANKRLARLLIAWKLEQQQQENSAALKSQRRMFHHQIERGNPRRTFTGMAFIEG' A
#
# COMPACT_ATOMS: atom_id res chain seq x y z
N GLU A 1 -39.49 18.31 -12.16
CA GLU A 1 -38.85 18.35 -10.83
C GLU A 1 -37.72 17.31 -10.75
N ARG A 2 -36.49 17.69 -10.37
CA ARG A 2 -35.46 16.72 -9.98
C ARG A 2 -35.69 16.38 -8.51
N SER A 3 -36.15 15.17 -8.20
CA SER A 3 -36.51 14.81 -6.83
C SER A 3 -35.28 14.81 -5.91
N GLN A 4 -35.38 15.47 -4.75
CA GLN A 4 -34.32 15.54 -3.74
C GLN A 4 -33.81 14.15 -3.35
N HIS A 5 -34.70 13.15 -3.31
CA HIS A 5 -34.35 11.76 -3.02
C HIS A 5 -33.44 11.15 -4.11
N ALA A 6 -33.69 11.42 -5.40
CA ALA A 6 -32.83 10.96 -6.48
C ALA A 6 -31.44 11.61 -6.40
N ASN A 7 -31.39 12.91 -6.12
CA ASN A 7 -30.11 13.62 -5.93
C ASN A 7 -29.35 13.10 -4.71
N LYS A 8 -30.03 12.82 -3.59
CA LYS A 8 -29.41 12.25 -2.38
C LYS A 8 -28.85 10.84 -2.64
N ARG A 9 -29.57 10.02 -3.40
CA ARG A 9 -29.09 8.69 -3.81
C ARG A 9 -27.87 8.80 -4.72
N LEU A 10 -27.92 9.68 -5.72
CA LEU A 10 -26.81 9.92 -6.64
C LEU A 10 -25.58 10.43 -5.91
N ALA A 11 -25.73 11.40 -5.00
CA ALA A 11 -24.63 11.92 -4.19
C ALA A 11 -23.95 10.82 -3.36
N ARG A 12 -24.73 9.91 -2.74
CA ARG A 12 -24.19 8.77 -2.00
C ARG A 12 -23.37 7.84 -2.88
N LEU A 13 -23.87 7.53 -4.08
CA LEU A 13 -23.14 6.68 -5.04
C LEU A 13 -21.83 7.34 -5.50
N LEU A 14 -21.86 8.64 -5.80
CA LEU A 14 -20.67 9.37 -6.21
C LEU A 14 -19.62 9.46 -5.10
N ILE A 15 -20.04 9.64 -3.85
CA ILE A 15 -19.13 9.64 -2.70
C ILE A 15 -18.49 8.25 -2.55
N ALA A 16 -19.29 7.18 -2.60
CA ALA A 16 -18.78 5.81 -2.50
C ALA A 16 -17.76 5.51 -3.61
N TRP A 17 -18.08 5.88 -4.85
CA TRP A 17 -17.18 5.71 -5.99
C TRP A 17 -15.87 6.48 -5.83
N LYS A 18 -15.91 7.74 -5.37
CA LYS A 18 -14.69 8.52 -5.11
C LYS A 18 -13.82 7.92 -4.01
N LEU A 19 -14.45 7.40 -2.94
CA LEU A 19 -13.72 6.76 -1.85
C LEU A 19 -13.02 5.48 -2.32
N GLU A 20 -13.70 4.68 -3.15
CA GLU A 20 -13.11 3.49 -3.75
C GLU A 20 -11.93 3.84 -4.66
N GLN A 21 -12.07 4.85 -5.51
CA GLN A 21 -10.99 5.33 -6.37
C GLN A 21 -9.78 5.77 -5.52
N GLN A 22 -10.00 6.56 -4.48
CA GLN A 22 -8.93 7.02 -3.59
C GLN A 22 -8.23 5.85 -2.88
N GLN A 23 -8.98 4.83 -2.46
CA GLN A 23 -8.40 3.64 -1.84
C GLN A 23 -7.51 2.87 -2.83
N GLN A 24 -7.97 2.72 -4.08
CA GLN A 24 -7.20 2.06 -5.13
C GLN A 24 -5.89 2.81 -5.43
N GLU A 25 -5.96 4.14 -5.58
CA GLU A 25 -4.79 5.01 -5.80
C GLU A 25 -3.77 4.88 -4.66
N ASN A 26 -4.23 4.95 -3.41
CA ASN A 26 -3.37 4.77 -2.22
C ASN A 26 -2.72 3.39 -2.19
N SER A 27 -3.47 2.33 -2.52
CA SER A 27 -2.94 0.96 -2.57
C SER A 27 -1.86 0.81 -3.66
N ALA A 28 -2.06 1.43 -4.82
CA ALA A 28 -1.11 1.42 -5.92
C ALA A 28 0.16 2.19 -5.56
N ALA A 29 0.04 3.34 -4.90
CA ALA A 29 1.17 4.12 -4.41
C ALA A 29 2.01 3.31 -3.40
N LEU A 30 1.38 2.67 -2.42
CA LEU A 30 2.06 1.81 -1.45
C LEU A 30 2.76 0.62 -2.12
N LYS A 31 2.10 -0.04 -3.08
CA LYS A 31 2.70 -1.14 -3.85
C LYS A 31 3.91 -0.68 -4.67
N SER A 32 3.85 0.53 -5.23
CA SER A 32 4.97 1.16 -5.93
C SER A 32 6.14 1.42 -4.98
N GLN A 33 5.89 2.03 -3.82
CA GLN A 33 6.91 2.29 -2.80
C GLN A 33 7.60 1.00 -2.34
N ARG A 34 6.83 -0.06 -2.05
CA ARG A 34 7.41 -1.36 -1.67
C ARG A 34 8.30 -1.96 -2.76
N ARG A 35 7.89 -1.87 -4.04
CA ARG A 35 8.72 -2.32 -5.16
C ARG A 35 10.03 -1.53 -5.25
N MET A 36 9.99 -0.20 -5.08
CA MET A 36 11.21 0.61 -5.06
C MET A 36 12.13 0.25 -3.89
N PHE A 37 11.57 -0.07 -2.72
CA PHE A 37 12.37 -0.51 -1.57
C PHE A 37 13.19 -1.76 -1.89
N HIS A 38 12.62 -2.75 -2.59
CA HIS A 38 13.36 -3.95 -3.01
C HIS A 38 14.58 -3.66 -3.91
N HIS A 39 14.56 -2.58 -4.68
CA HIS A 39 15.70 -2.17 -5.52
C HIS A 39 16.75 -1.36 -4.76
N GLN A 40 16.39 -0.79 -3.61
CA GLN A 40 17.27 0.04 -2.77
C GLN A 40 17.87 -0.71 -1.58
N ILE A 41 17.56 -2.00 -1.40
CA ILE A 41 18.18 -2.81 -0.35
C ILE A 41 19.67 -2.97 -0.65
N GLU A 42 20.52 -2.41 0.22
CA GLU A 42 21.96 -2.65 0.20
C GLU A 42 22.25 -4.15 0.28
N ARG A 43 23.00 -4.65 -0.71
CA ARG A 43 23.50 -6.02 -0.70
C ARG A 43 24.82 -6.05 0.06
N GLY A 44 25.02 -7.06 0.91
CA GLY A 44 26.30 -7.24 1.62
C GLY A 44 26.42 -6.53 2.97
N ASN A 45 25.32 -5.96 3.50
CA ASN A 45 25.27 -5.42 4.86
C ASN A 45 24.43 -6.34 5.78
N PRO A 46 24.95 -7.52 6.17
CA PRO A 46 24.21 -8.45 7.01
C PRO A 46 24.00 -7.86 8.41
N ARG A 47 22.74 -7.67 8.81
CA ARG A 47 22.40 -7.21 10.17
C ARG A 47 22.69 -8.24 11.27
N ARG A 48 22.73 -9.52 10.90
CA ARG A 48 23.04 -10.65 11.79
C ARG A 48 23.84 -11.67 10.99
N THR A 49 24.96 -12.10 11.55
CA THR A 49 25.83 -13.12 10.97
C THR A 49 25.98 -14.27 11.95
N PHE A 50 25.81 -15.50 11.46
CA PHE A 50 26.10 -16.71 12.22
C PHE A 50 27.42 -17.26 11.71
N THR A 51 28.35 -17.55 12.62
CA THR A 51 29.67 -18.06 12.25
C THR A 51 29.97 -19.38 12.97
N GLY A 52 30.90 -20.15 12.40
CA GLY A 52 31.32 -21.45 12.92
C GLY A 52 30.33 -22.60 12.63
N MET A 53 30.79 -23.84 12.84
CA MET A 53 29.99 -25.06 12.58
C MET A 53 28.73 -25.17 13.43
N ALA A 54 28.65 -24.41 14.54
CA ALA A 54 27.52 -24.41 15.46
C ALA A 54 26.52 -23.25 15.20
N PHE A 55 26.75 -22.39 14.20
CA PHE A 55 25.91 -21.22 13.90
C PHE A 55 25.61 -20.37 15.15
N ILE A 56 26.66 -19.99 15.88
CA ILE A 56 26.49 -19.12 17.05
C ILE A 56 26.31 -17.67 16.54
N GLU A 57 25.36 -16.95 17.13
CA GLU A 57 25.14 -15.53 16.84
C GLU A 57 26.33 -14.70 17.38
N GLY A 58 26.91 -13.85 16.52
CA GLY A 58 28.04 -12.96 16.85
C GLY A 58 27.64 -11.50 16.92
#